data_AF-A0A7X9FKH9-F1
#
_entry.id   AF-A0A7X9FKH9-F1
#
_cell.length_a   1.000
_cell.length_b   1.000
_cell.length_c   1.000
_cell.angle_alpha   90.00
_cell.angle_beta   90.00
_cell.angle_gamma   90.00
#
_symmetry.space_group_name_H-M   'P 1'
#
loop_
_entity.id
_entity.type
_entity.pdbx_description
1 polymer ?
#
loop_
_entity_poly.entity_id
_entity_poly.type
_entity_poly.pdbx_seq_one_letter_code
_entity_poly.pdbx_strand_id
1 'polypeptide(L)'
;GVRLGGIICNSRKVDNEKEMIEELCRQLGTQMVHFMPRDNMVQKAEIHRKTVIDYDPTHPQADEYRALAKKIDENKMFVIPKPLPINQLEKLLIDFGIAN
;
A
#
# COMPACT_ATOMS: atom_id res chain seq x y z
N GLY A 1 -12.23 15.93 -13.55
CA GLY A 1 -11.08 15.03 -13.81
C GLY A 1 -10.81 14.20 -12.58
N VAL A 2 -10.34 12.96 -12.74
CA VAL A 2 -10.03 12.05 -11.63
C VAL A 2 -8.79 12.57 -10.87
N ARG A 3 -8.79 12.47 -9.54
CA ARG A 3 -7.67 12.82 -8.65
C ARG A 3 -7.11 11.55 -8.01
N LEU A 4 -5.81 11.53 -7.73
CA LEU A 4 -5.16 10.46 -6.98
C LEU A 4 -5.19 10.80 -5.48
N GLY A 5 -5.74 9.91 -4.65
CA GLY A 5 -5.79 10.07 -3.19
C GLY A 5 -4.54 9.56 -2.46
N GLY A 6 -3.79 8.64 -3.09
CA GLY A 6 -2.60 8.01 -2.53
C GLY A 6 -2.43 6.57 -3.01
N ILE A 7 -1.37 5.92 -2.56
CA ILE A 7 -1.03 4.53 -2.86
C ILE A 7 -1.16 3.69 -1.59
N ILE A 8 -1.69 2.49 -1.72
CA ILE A 8 -1.70 1.47 -0.66
C ILE A 8 -0.63 0.44 -1.05
N CYS A 9 0.39 0.27 -0.21
CA CYS A 9 1.36 -0.81 -0.40
C CYS A 9 0.77 -2.10 0.18
N ASN A 10 0.58 -3.12 -0.65
CA ASN A 10 0.29 -4.47 -0.17
C ASN A 10 1.59 -5.27 -0.13
N SER A 11 2.15 -5.44 1.06
CA SER A 11 3.51 -5.91 1.21
C SER A 11 3.72 -7.31 0.65
N ARG A 12 4.87 -7.50 0.02
CA ARG A 12 5.37 -8.82 -0.42
C ARG A 12 6.54 -9.32 0.44
N LYS A 13 6.83 -8.64 1.56
CA LYS A 13 8.00 -8.90 2.42
C LYS A 13 9.32 -8.80 1.64
N VAL A 14 9.44 -7.77 0.81
CA VAL A 14 10.68 -7.43 0.10
C VAL A 14 11.44 -6.39 0.91
N ASP A 15 12.77 -6.48 0.91
CA ASP A 15 13.62 -5.50 1.58
C ASP A 15 13.41 -4.10 0.99
N ASN A 16 13.41 -3.08 1.86
CA ASN A 16 13.20 -1.66 1.53
C ASN A 16 11.89 -1.33 0.77
N GLU A 17 10.90 -2.24 0.78
CA GLU A 17 9.64 -2.06 0.05
C GLU A 17 8.88 -0.82 0.49
N LYS A 18 8.91 -0.52 1.79
CA LYS A 18 8.21 0.63 2.36
C LYS A 18 8.84 1.94 1.87
N GLU A 19 10.15 2.06 2.00
CA GLU A 19 10.93 3.24 1.63
C GLU A 19 10.85 3.49 0.12
N MET A 20 10.87 2.42 -0.69
CA MET A 20 10.70 2.51 -2.14
C MET A 20 9.32 3.09 -2.51
N ILE A 21 8.25 2.60 -1.87
CA ILE A 21 6.89 3.09 -2.16
C ILE A 21 6.71 4.52 -1.66
N GLU A 22 7.32 4.89 -0.53
CA GLU A 22 7.33 6.28 -0.05
C GLU A 22 8.01 7.21 -1.08
N GLU A 23 9.14 6.80 -1.65
CA GLU A 23 9.83 7.56 -2.69
C GLU A 23 9.02 7.62 -4.01
N LEU A 24 8.39 6.52 -4.42
CA LEU A 24 7.47 6.51 -5.57
C LEU A 24 6.32 7.51 -5.37
N CYS A 25 5.71 7.51 -4.18
CA CYS A 25 4.63 8.44 -3.84
C CYS A 25 5.11 9.89 -3.96
N ARG A 26 6.30 10.19 -3.42
CA ARG A 26 6.91 11.52 -3.50
C ARG A 26 7.09 11.98 -4.95
N GLN A 27 7.59 11.12 -5.83
CA GLN A 27 7.80 11.45 -7.25
C GLN A 27 6.48 11.67 -8.01
N LEU A 28 5.45 10.87 -7.71
CA LEU A 28 4.11 11.03 -8.27
C LEU A 28 3.37 12.27 -7.71
N GLY A 29 3.91 12.89 -6.64
CA GLY A 29 3.31 14.02 -5.95
C GLY A 29 2.15 13.62 -5.03
N THR A 30 2.17 12.39 -4.51
CA THR A 30 1.12 11.82 -3.65
C THR A 30 1.72 11.25 -2.35
N GLN A 31 0.92 10.52 -1.59
CA GLN A 31 1.31 9.86 -0.33
C GLN A 31 1.06 8.34 -0.38
N MET A 32 1.82 7.60 0.44
CA MET A 32 1.46 6.24 0.80
C MET A 32 0.42 6.30 1.93
N VAL A 33 -0.83 5.96 1.62
CA VAL A 33 -1.93 6.02 2.60
C VAL A 33 -1.69 4.99 3.71
N HIS A 34 -1.26 3.79 3.32
CA HIS A 34 -1.08 2.70 4.27
C HIS A 34 -0.12 1.65 3.70
N PHE A 35 0.63 1.02 4.59
CA PHE A 35 1.47 -0.13 4.30
C PHE A 35 0.82 -1.36 4.93
N MET A 36 0.15 -2.17 4.11
CA MET A 36 -0.58 -3.36 4.55
C MET A 36 0.41 -4.52 4.70
N PRO A 37 0.62 -5.05 5.91
CA PRO A 37 1.54 -6.15 6.12
C PRO A 37 1.01 -7.46 5.51
N ARG A 38 1.94 -8.34 5.16
CA ARG A 38 1.63 -9.67 4.64
C ARG A 38 1.35 -10.64 5.79
N ASP A 39 0.10 -11.07 5.92
CA ASP A 39 -0.34 -12.00 6.95
C ASP A 39 -1.09 -13.21 6.37
N ASN A 40 -0.81 -14.40 6.90
CA ASN A 40 -1.46 -15.65 6.48
C ASN A 40 -2.93 -15.73 6.89
N MET A 41 -3.37 -14.90 7.84
CA MET A 41 -4.78 -14.77 8.24
C MET A 41 -5.67 -14.37 7.06
N VAL A 42 -5.16 -13.58 6.11
CA VAL A 42 -5.90 -13.22 4.90
C VAL A 42 -6.32 -14.48 4.14
N GLN A 43 -5.38 -15.40 3.90
CA GLN A 43 -5.65 -16.66 3.20
C GLN A 43 -6.62 -17.56 3.99
N LYS A 44 -6.48 -17.61 5.32
CA LYS A 44 -7.42 -18.37 6.18
C LYS A 44 -8.84 -17.84 6.09
N ALA A 45 -9.02 -16.52 6.10
CA ALA A 45 -10.32 -15.88 5.98
C ALA A 45 -10.92 -16.08 4.57
N GLU A 46 -10.10 -15.95 3.52
CA GLU A 46 -10.50 -16.15 2.12
C GLU A 46 -11.01 -17.58 1.86
N ILE A 47 -10.36 -18.62 2.42
CA ILE A 47 -10.84 -20.02 2.33
C ILE A 47 -12.26 -20.18 2.89
N HIS A 48 -12.60 -19.39 3.92
CA HIS A 48 -13.93 -19.36 4.52
C HIS A 48 -14.89 -18.36 3.86
N ARG A 49 -14.48 -17.75 2.72
CA ARG A 49 -15.24 -16.72 1.98
C ARG A 49 -15.62 -15.53 2.85
N LYS A 50 -14.76 -15.16 3.80
CA LYS A 50 -14.94 -14.04 4.71
C LYS A 50 -13.80 -13.04 4.56
N THR A 51 -14.07 -11.79 4.92
CA THR A 51 -12.99 -10.81 5.17
C THR A 51 -12.27 -11.17 6.48
N VAL A 52 -11.05 -10.67 6.70
CA VAL A 52 -10.37 -10.86 8.00
C VAL A 52 -11.18 -10.22 9.13
N ILE A 53 -11.83 -9.07 8.89
CA ILE A 53 -12.70 -8.40 9.87
C ILE A 53 -13.86 -9.32 10.30
N ASP A 54 -14.48 -10.03 9.36
CA ASP A 54 -15.62 -10.93 9.65
C ASP A 54 -15.18 -12.31 10.19
N TYR A 55 -13.98 -12.76 9.84
CA TYR A 55 -13.46 -14.07 10.22
C TYR A 55 -12.84 -14.05 11.62
N ASP A 56 -11.96 -13.09 11.89
CA ASP A 56 -11.33 -12.87 13.19
C ASP A 56 -11.20 -11.36 13.45
N PRO A 57 -12.23 -10.72 14.03
CA PRO A 57 -12.26 -9.28 14.23
C PRO A 57 -11.20 -8.78 15.21
N THR A 58 -10.58 -9.65 16.01
CA THR A 58 -9.57 -9.31 17.01
C THR A 58 -8.13 -9.48 16.50
N HIS A 59 -7.96 -10.04 15.30
CA HIS A 59 -6.65 -10.25 14.72
C HIS A 59 -5.97 -8.90 14.37
N PRO A 60 -4.65 -8.73 14.56
CA PRO A 60 -3.95 -7.49 14.21
C PRO A 60 -4.16 -7.06 12.75
N GLN A 61 -4.24 -8.02 11.84
CA GLN A 61 -4.55 -7.75 10.42
C GLN A 61 -5.95 -7.09 10.22
N ALA A 62 -6.94 -7.39 11.06
CA ALA A 62 -8.23 -6.70 11.04
C ALA A 62 -8.07 -5.23 11.44
N ASP A 63 -7.22 -4.94 12.43
CA ASP A 63 -6.90 -3.58 12.85
C ASP A 63 -6.16 -2.79 11.77
N GLU A 64 -5.27 -3.43 10.99
CA GLU A 64 -4.63 -2.78 9.83
C GLU A 64 -5.67 -2.35 8.78
N TYR A 65 -6.67 -3.19 8.50
CA TYR A 65 -7.78 -2.79 7.60
C TYR A 65 -8.61 -1.64 8.17
N ARG A 66 -8.89 -1.63 9.49
CA ARG A 66 -9.60 -0.50 10.14
C ARG A 66 -8.78 0.78 10.10
N ALA A 67 -7.47 0.68 10.33
CA ALA A 67 -6.56 1.81 10.24
C ALA A 67 -6.48 2.35 8.81
N LEU A 68 -6.40 1.47 7.80
CA LEU A 68 -6.49 1.84 6.38
C LEU A 68 -7.82 2.55 6.07
N ALA A 69 -8.95 1.96 6.49
CA ALA A 69 -10.28 2.54 6.26
C ALA A 69 -10.39 3.95 6.85
N LYS A 70 -9.94 4.14 8.09
CA LYS A 70 -9.90 5.45 8.75
C LYS A 70 -9.03 6.45 7.99
N LYS A 71 -7.82 6.05 7.57
CA LYS A 71 -6.92 6.93 6.80
C LYS A 71 -7.51 7.33 5.45
N ILE A 72 -8.29 6.47 4.80
CA ILE A 72 -9.01 6.79 3.57
C ILE A 72 -10.13 7.79 3.84
N ASP A 73 -10.95 7.53 4.86
CA ASP A 73 -12.10 8.38 5.24
C ASP A 73 -11.64 9.80 5.63
N GLU A 74 -10.54 9.90 6.38
CA GLU A 74 -9.95 11.16 6.82
C GLU A 74 -9.06 11.82 5.75
N ASN A 75 -8.86 11.20 4.58
CA ASN A 75 -7.94 11.70 3.57
C ASN A 75 -8.44 13.01 2.94
N LYS A 76 -7.56 14.01 2.90
CA LYS A 76 -7.81 15.32 2.27
C LYS A 76 -6.86 15.61 1.11
N MET A 77 -5.84 14.78 0.88
CA MET A 77 -4.87 14.97 -0.20
C MET A 77 -5.39 14.30 -1.47
N PHE A 78 -5.77 15.11 -2.44
CA PHE A 78 -6.23 14.67 -3.76
C PHE A 78 -5.50 15.44 -4.83
N VAL A 79 -4.60 14.77 -5.55
CA VAL A 79 -3.64 15.41 -6.47
C VAL A 79 -3.91 15.03 -7.91
N ILE A 80 -3.42 15.85 -8.85
CA ILE A 80 -3.20 15.37 -10.23
C ILE A 80 -1.82 14.70 -10.20
N PRO A 81 -1.73 13.37 -10.42
CA PRO A 81 -0.44 12.69 -10.36
C PRO A 81 0.46 13.17 -11.48
N LYS A 82 1.78 13.10 -11.25
CA LYS A 82 2.81 13.31 -12.27
C LYS A 82 3.31 11.94 -12.73
N PRO A 83 2.87 11.41 -13.88
CA PRO A 83 3.31 10.10 -14.34
C PRO A 83 4.83 10.01 -14.43
N LEU A 84 5.38 8.89 -13.97
CA LEU A 84 6.81 8.64 -13.99
C LEU A 84 7.21 7.90 -15.28
N PRO A 85 8.24 8.38 -16.01
CA PRO A 85 8.85 7.63 -17.10
C PRO A 85 9.39 6.26 -16.66
N ILE A 86 9.36 5.26 -17.56
CA ILE A 86 9.75 3.89 -17.24
C ILE A 86 11.20 3.76 -16.75
N ASN A 87 12.13 4.51 -17.33
CA ASN A 87 13.54 4.50 -16.93
C ASN A 87 13.75 5.03 -15.50
N GLN A 88 12.92 5.99 -15.06
CA GLN A 88 12.96 6.49 -13.68
C GLN A 88 12.37 5.47 -12.70
N LEU A 89 11.32 4.75 -13.11
CA LEU A 89 10.77 3.65 -12.35
C LEU A 89 11.78 2.50 -12.20
N GLU A 90 12.44 2.09 -13.29
CA GLU A 90 13.47 1.06 -13.26
C GLU A 90 14.64 1.45 -12.35
N LYS A 91 15.11 2.71 -12.46
CA LYS A 91 16.14 3.23 -11.56
C LYS A 91 15.71 3.12 -10.09
N LEU A 92 14.47 3.49 -9.77
CA LEU A 92 13.94 3.37 -8.42
C LEU A 92 13.95 1.91 -7.91
N LEU A 93 13.57 0.95 -8.76
CA LEU A 93 13.59 -0.48 -8.38
C LEU A 93 15.00 -0.99 -8.08
N ILE A 94 15.99 -0.53 -8.86
CA ILE A 94 17.40 -0.88 -8.67
C ILE A 94 17.96 -0.23 -7.40
N ASP A 95 17.71 1.08 -7.20
CA ASP A 95 18.23 1.83 -6.05
C ASP A 95 17.78 1.23 -4.71
N PHE A 96 16.59 0.62 -4.66
CA PHE A 96 16.02 0.00 -3.46
C PHE A 96 16.20 -1.53 -3.40
N GLY A 97 16.90 -2.13 -4.37
CA GLY A 97 17.33 -3.54 -4.32
C GLY A 97 16.27 -4.58 -4.69
N ILE A 98 15.21 -4.20 -5.41
CA ILE A 98 14.13 -5.13 -5.81
C ILE A 98 14.43 -5.83 -7.15
N ALA A 99 15.28 -5.25 -7.99
CA ALA A 99 15.71 -5.83 -9.26
C ALA A 99 17.20 -6.21 -9.19
N ASN A 100 17.49 -7.45 -8.77
CA ASN A 100 18.77 -8.12 -9.00
C ASN A 100 18.57 -9.31 -9.92
#